data_AF-A0A9D6L8R9-F1
#
_entry.id   AF-A0A9D6L8R9-F1
#
_cell.length_a   1.000
_cell.length_b   1.000
_cell.length_c   1.000
_cell.angle_alpha   90.00
_cell.angle_beta   90.00
_cell.angle_gamma   90.00
#
_symmetry.space_group_name_H-M   'P 1'
#
loop_
_entity.id
_entity.type
_entity.pdbx_description
1 polymer ?
#
loop_
_entity_poly.entity_id
_entity_poly.type
_entity_poly.pdbx_seq_one_letter_code
_entity_poly.pdbx_strand_id
1 'polypeptide(L)'
;GNCVTFGVDHRGLHIASFGLLLGHPSLFVTWSDISVTPKKVWFTSCAELRFRRVPDISIVISARLADKISSAAGHSWPATLQHSAVAARAPS
;
A
#
# COMPACT_ATOMS: atom_id res chain seq x y z
N GLY A 1 -7.09 -11.34 -14.64
CA GLY A 1 -5.71 -11.81 -14.39
C GLY A 1 -5.29 -11.38 -13.01
N ASN A 2 -4.91 -12.34 -12.15
CA ASN A 2 -4.35 -12.06 -10.83
C ASN A 2 -2.85 -12.35 -10.89
N CYS A 3 -2.08 -11.37 -11.36
CA CYS A 3 -0.62 -11.52 -11.46
C CYS A 3 0.11 -11.13 -10.18
N VAL A 4 -0.61 -10.64 -9.15
CA VAL A 4 -0.04 -10.20 -7.87
C VAL A 4 -0.88 -10.77 -6.72
N THR A 5 -0.23 -11.55 -5.87
CA THR A 5 -0.72 -12.13 -4.63
C THR A 5 -0.20 -11.31 -3.46
N PHE A 6 -1.12 -10.89 -2.58
CA PHE A 6 -0.80 -10.19 -1.35
C PHE A 6 -0.98 -11.15 -0.17
N GLY A 7 0.10 -11.42 0.56
CA GLY A 7 0.09 -12.07 1.85
C GLY A 7 0.11 -11.03 2.96
N VAL A 8 -0.64 -11.26 4.02
CA VAL A 8 -0.78 -10.32 5.14
C VAL A 8 -0.33 -11.02 6.41
N ASP A 9 0.56 -10.38 7.16
CA ASP A 9 1.03 -10.85 8.46
C ASP A 9 1.09 -9.69 9.46
N HIS A 10 1.11 -9.99 10.76
CA HIS A 10 1.27 -9.00 11.82
C HIS A 10 2.53 -8.13 11.66
N ARG A 11 3.59 -8.66 11.03
CA ARG A 11 4.85 -7.93 10.82
C ARG A 11 4.81 -7.04 9.58
N GLY A 12 3.99 -7.35 8.58
CA GLY A 12 4.00 -6.63 7.31
C GLY A 12 3.17 -7.24 6.20
N LEU A 13 3.37 -6.66 5.01
CA LEU A 13 2.76 -7.07 3.76
C LEU A 13 3.78 -7.84 2.92
N HIS A 14 3.38 -9.05 2.50
CA HIS A 14 4.09 -9.85 1.52
C HIS A 14 3.48 -9.63 0.14
N ILE A 15 4.32 -9.29 -0.83
CA ILE A 15 3.90 -9.14 -2.22
C ILE A 15 4.62 -10.20 -3.04
N ALA A 16 3.86 -11.04 -3.72
CA ALA A 16 4.36 -12.05 -4.63
C ALA A 16 3.66 -11.89 -5.97
N SER A 17 4.35 -12.04 -7.10
CA SER A 17 3.71 -11.94 -8.42
C SER A 17 3.74 -13.27 -9.14
N PHE A 18 2.57 -13.81 -9.47
CA PHE A 18 2.45 -15.03 -10.26
C PHE A 18 2.52 -14.66 -11.74
N GLY A 19 3.63 -15.00 -12.42
CA GLY A 19 3.79 -14.87 -13.88
C GLY A 19 4.86 -13.88 -14.35
N LEU A 20 5.19 -12.82 -13.60
CA LEU A 20 6.31 -11.91 -13.95
C LEU A 20 7.60 -12.19 -13.17
N LEU A 21 7.51 -12.98 -12.10
CA LEU A 21 8.57 -13.21 -11.12
C LEU A 21 8.67 -14.70 -10.78
N LEU A 22 8.66 -15.58 -11.79
CA LEU A 22 9.00 -17.00 -11.61
C LEU A 22 10.43 -17.10 -11.05
N GLY A 23 10.56 -17.11 -9.73
CA GLY A 23 11.84 -17.20 -9.01
C GLY A 23 12.30 -15.94 -8.27
N HIS A 24 11.55 -14.83 -8.26
CA HIS A 24 11.94 -13.64 -7.48
C HIS A 24 11.39 -13.71 -6.05
N PRO A 25 12.21 -13.38 -5.03
CA PRO A 25 11.81 -13.47 -3.63
C PRO A 25 10.58 -12.59 -3.37
N SER A 26 9.61 -13.13 -2.62
CA SER A 26 8.47 -12.35 -2.15
C SER A 26 9.00 -11.10 -1.47
N LEU A 27 8.52 -9.94 -1.92
CA LEU A 27 8.91 -8.68 -1.35
C LEU A 27 8.15 -8.51 -0.04
N PHE A 28 8.90 -8.51 1.06
CA PHE A 28 8.36 -8.27 2.39
C PHE A 28 8.56 -6.80 2.77
N VAL A 29 7.48 -6.13 3.13
CA VAL A 29 7.53 -4.76 3.66
C VAL A 29 6.82 -4.70 5.01
N THR A 30 7.49 -4.15 6.01
CA THR A 30 6.90 -3.94 7.34
C THR A 30 5.85 -2.84 7.31
N TRP A 31 4.80 -2.95 8.12
CA TRP A 31 3.76 -1.92 8.21
C TRP A 31 4.28 -0.52 8.52
N SER A 32 5.34 -0.40 9.34
CA SER A 32 5.99 0.88 9.66
C SER A 32 6.67 1.57 8.48
N ASP A 33 6.92 0.84 7.38
CA ASP A 33 7.47 1.38 6.14
C ASP A 33 6.37 1.71 5.13
N ILE A 34 5.15 1.22 5.36
CA ILE A 34 4.00 1.41 4.47
C ILE A 34 3.18 2.58 4.96
N SER A 35 2.82 3.46 4.03
CA SER A 35 1.81 4.48 4.25
C SER A 35 0.65 4.26 3.29
N VAL A 36 -0.57 4.42 3.79
CA VAL A 36 -1.79 4.18 3.01
C VAL A 36 -2.51 5.51 2.82
N THR A 37 -2.79 5.85 1.57
CA THR A 37 -3.55 7.05 1.22
C THR A 37 -4.77 6.66 0.39
N PRO A 38 -6.00 7.04 0.80
CA PRO A 38 -7.17 6.83 -0.04
C PRO A 38 -7.07 7.69 -1.29
N LYS A 39 -7.20 7.07 -2.46
CA LYS A 39 -7.09 7.73 -3.76
C LYS A 39 -8.33 7.42 -4.58
N LYS A 40 -8.97 8.44 -5.13
CA LYS A 40 -10.08 8.28 -6.07
C LYS A 40 -9.53 8.28 -7.49
N VAL A 41 -9.63 7.15 -8.19
CA VAL A 41 -9.19 7.04 -9.59
C VAL A 41 -10.43 6.94 -10.46
N TRP A 42 -10.68 7.99 -11.26
CA TRP A 42 -11.84 8.18 -12.14
C TRP A 42 -13.21 8.03 -11.43
N PHE A 43 -13.64 6.80 -11.14
CA PHE A 43 -14.92 6.49 -10.49
C PHE A 43 -14.80 5.41 -9.39
N THR A 44 -13.61 4.90 -9.10
CA THR A 44 -13.41 3.84 -8.12
C THR A 44 -12.55 4.32 -6.96
N SER A 45 -12.96 3.98 -5.74
CA SER A 45 -12.15 4.17 -4.54
C SER A 45 -11.01 3.16 -4.54
N CYS A 46 -9.79 3.66 -4.46
CA CYS A 46 -8.57 2.88 -4.37
C CYS A 46 -7.79 3.32 -3.13
N ALA A 47 -6.85 2.48 -2.70
CA ALA A 47 -5.86 2.83 -1.71
C ALA A 47 -4.48 2.79 -2.37
N GLU A 48 -3.73 3.88 -2.23
CA GLU A 48 -2.34 3.95 -2.65
C GLU A 48 -1.45 3.57 -1.47
N LEU A 49 -0.70 2.49 -1.64
CA LEU A 49 0.35 2.04 -0.72
C LEU A 49 1.66 2.69 -1.18
N ARG A 50 2.29 3.46 -0.30
CA ARG A 50 3.58 4.11 -0.56
C ARG A 50 4.62 3.59 0.41
N PHE A 51 5.80 3.27 -0.10
CA PHE A 51 6.89 2.70 0.69
C PHE A 51 7.88 3.77 1.10
N ARG A 52 8.23 3.84 2.37
CA ARG A 52 9.12 4.88 2.91
C ARG A 52 10.55 4.70 2.40
N ARG A 53 11.02 3.45 2.25
CA ARG A 53 12.34 3.15 1.68
C ARG A 53 12.45 3.49 0.19
N VAL A 54 11.34 3.41 -0.55
CA VAL A 54 11.31 3.64 -2.00
C VAL A 54 10.10 4.49 -2.36
N PRO A 55 10.11 5.80 -2.04
CA PRO A 55 8.94 6.66 -2.17
C PRO A 55 8.51 6.90 -3.62
N ASP A 56 9.39 6.61 -4.58
CA ASP A 56 9.11 6.73 -6.02
C ASP A 56 8.16 5.63 -6.51
N ILE A 57 8.11 4.49 -5.80
CA ILE A 57 7.24 3.37 -6.14
C ILE A 57 6.02 3.39 -5.23
N SER A 58 4.83 3.55 -5.83
CA SER A 58 3.55 3.33 -5.15
C SER A 58 2.76 2.20 -5.79
N ILE A 59 2.02 1.46 -4.97
CA ILE A 59 1.12 0.40 -5.43
C ILE A 59 -0.31 0.85 -5.15
N VAL A 60 -1.10 0.95 -6.20
CA VAL A 60 -2.52 1.26 -6.07
C VAL A 60 -3.31 -0.04 -6.06
N ILE A 61 -4.03 -0.27 -4.96
CA ILE A 61 -4.96 -1.41 -4.80
C ILE A 61 -6.39 -0.90 -4.74
N SER A 62 -7.35 -1.76 -5.08
CA SER A 62 -8.78 -1.41 -4.93
C SER A 62 -9.15 -1.24 -3.45
N ALA A 63 -10.14 -0.39 -3.15
CA ALA A 63 -10.61 -0.22 -1.77
C ALA A 63 -11.07 -1.53 -1.13
N ARG A 64 -11.69 -2.43 -1.91
CA ARG A 64 -12.11 -3.76 -1.43
C ARG A 64 -10.92 -4.64 -1.04
N LEU A 65 -9.80 -4.55 -1.75
CA LEU A 65 -8.59 -5.28 -1.38
C LEU A 65 -7.93 -4.63 -0.15
N ALA A 66 -7.91 -3.30 -0.09
CA ALA A 66 -7.40 -2.57 1.07
C ALA A 66 -8.17 -2.93 2.35
N ASP A 67 -9.49 -3.03 2.28
CA ASP A 67 -10.36 -3.44 3.38
C ASP A 67 -10.09 -4.88 3.85
N LYS A 68 -9.88 -5.81 2.91
CA LYS A 68 -9.48 -7.19 3.26
C LYS A 68 -8.12 -7.23 3.95
N ILE A 69 -7.16 -6.44 3.48
CA ILE A 69 -5.82 -6.40 4.05
C ILE A 69 -5.86 -5.71 5.42
N SER A 70 -6.59 -4.61 5.58
CA SER A 70 -6.72 -3.92 6.87
C SER A 70 -7.40 -4.80 7.91
N SER A 71 -8.45 -5.52 7.54
CA SER A 71 -9.12 -6.49 8.40
C SER A 71 -8.18 -7.60 8.86
N ALA A 72 -7.31 -8.10 7.97
CA ALA A 72 -6.31 -9.11 8.33
C ALA A 72 -5.12 -8.56 9.13
N ALA A 73 -4.71 -7.30 8.89
CA ALA A 73 -3.61 -6.65 9.59
C ALA A 73 -3.98 -6.17 11.01
N GLY A 74 -5.27 -5.91 11.25
CA GLY A 74 -5.80 -5.46 12.54
C GLY A 74 -5.11 -4.17 13.02
N HIS A 75 -4.61 -4.19 14.25
CA HIS A 75 -3.92 -3.04 14.87
C HIS A 75 -2.59 -2.67 14.20
N SER A 76 -2.04 -3.57 13.37
CA SER A 76 -0.79 -3.31 12.64
C SER A 76 -1.05 -2.54 11.35
N TRP A 77 -2.31 -2.36 10.94
CA TRP A 77 -2.63 -1.58 9.76
C TRP A 77 -2.12 -0.14 9.92
N PRO A 78 -1.27 0.34 8.99
CA PRO A 78 -0.70 1.67 9.09
C PRO A 78 -1.81 2.71 9.10
N ALA A 79 -1.73 3.62 10.06
CA ALA A 79 -2.63 4.76 10.10
C ALA A 79 -2.58 5.49 8.75
N THR A 80 -3.75 5.85 8.22
CA THR A 80 -3.83 6.73 7.07
C THR A 80 -2.98 7.96 7.38
N LEU A 81 -1.93 8.20 6.59
CA LEU A 81 -1.29 9.51 6.63
C LEU A 81 -2.32 10.49 6.09
N GLN A 82 -3.04 11.16 6.99
CA GLN A 82 -3.63 12.45 6.67
C GLN A 82 -2.46 13.37 6.37
N HIS A 83 -2.02 13.42 5.11
CA HIS A 83 -1.09 14.43 4.65
C HIS A 83 -1.84 15.77 4.53
N SER A 84 -2.37 16.25 5.65
CA SER A 84 -2.78 17.63 5.85
C SER A 84 -1.60 18.40 6.43
N ALA A 85 -0.49 18.49 5.68
CA ALA A 85 0.61 19.44 5.90
C ALA A 85 1.66 19.26 4.79
N VAL A 86 2.12 20.36 4.19
CA VAL A 86 3.16 20.46 3.14
C VAL A 86 2.65 20.49 1.69
N ALA A 87 1.65 21.33 1.40
CA ALA A 87 1.58 22.05 0.13
C ALA A 87 0.99 23.48 0.27
N ALA A 88 0.92 24.02 1.49
CA ALA A 88 0.41 25.36 1.77
C ALA A 88 1.44 26.21 2.54
N ARG A 89 2.73 26.10 2.17
CA ARG A 89 3.75 27.02 2.69
C ARG A 89 4.90 27.23 1.71
N ALA A 90 4.60 28.00 0.67
CA ALA A 90 5.53 29.00 0.15
C ALA A 90 4.68 30.21 -0.31
N PRO A 91 4.70 31.33 0.44
CA PRO A 91 4.10 32.59 0.02
C PRO A 91 5.02 33.36 -0.94
N SER A 92 4.35 34.11 -1.84
CA SER A 92 4.81 35.27 -2.61
C SER A 92 5.77 35.03 -3.79
#